data_AF-A0A926VT01-F1
#
_entry.id   AF-A0A926VT01-F1
#
_cell.length_a   1.000
_cell.length_b   1.000
_cell.length_c   1.000
_cell.angle_alpha   90.00
_cell.angle_beta   90.00
_cell.angle_gamma   90.00
#
_symmetry.space_group_name_H-M   'P 1'
#
loop_
_entity.id
_entity.type
_entity.pdbx_description
1 polymer ?
#
loop_
_entity_poly.entity_id
_entity_poly.type
_entity_poly.pdbx_seq_one_letter_code
_entity_poly.pdbx_strand_id
1 'polypeptide(L)'
;MAYQNITGTLSPKDIQEIKAALQIIEQKQDLRIALTAHERRKLFKMGDKSLAFVANSVNAAQSNREILPPSFDIEEFIQNYHTSNHTQRKLILVNKSLS
;
A
#
# COMPACT_ATOMS: atom_id res chain seq x y z
N MET A 1 15.76 -3.84 -26.37
CA MET A 1 14.31 -3.72 -26.06
C MET A 1 13.91 -2.29 -26.30
N ALA A 2 13.07 -2.02 -27.30
CA ALA A 2 12.61 -0.67 -27.60
C ALA A 2 11.62 -0.23 -26.51
N TYR A 3 11.92 0.88 -25.82
CA TYR A 3 10.99 1.47 -24.86
C TYR A 3 9.87 2.16 -25.65
N GLN A 4 8.65 1.62 -25.62
CA GLN A 4 7.47 2.34 -26.10
C GLN A 4 7.18 3.47 -25.10
N ASN A 5 7.42 4.72 -25.51
CA ASN A 5 6.97 5.87 -24.74
C ASN A 5 5.44 5.90 -24.75
N ILE A 6 4.82 5.71 -23.59
CA ILE A 6 3.37 5.87 -23.44
C ILE A 6 3.12 7.37 -23.33
N THR A 7 2.92 8.03 -24.47
CA THR A 7 2.59 9.45 -24.52
C THR A 7 1.11 9.63 -24.23
N GLY A 8 0.75 9.66 -22.94
CA GLY A 8 -0.59 10.04 -22.48
C GLY A 8 -0.59 11.48 -22.00
N THR A 9 -1.21 12.40 -22.73
CA THR A 9 -1.47 13.76 -22.23
C THR A 9 -2.76 13.74 -21.41
N LEU A 10 -2.66 13.90 -20.09
CA LEU A 10 -3.84 14.20 -19.28
C LEU A 10 -4.29 15.64 -19.53
N SER A 11 -5.60 15.85 -19.69
CA SER A 11 -6.11 17.21 -19.75
C SER A 11 -6.00 17.90 -18.39
N PRO A 12 -5.91 19.24 -18.34
CA PRO A 12 -5.91 19.98 -17.07
C PRO A 12 -7.13 19.67 -16.18
N LYS A 13 -8.26 19.34 -16.81
CA LYS A 13 -9.50 18.95 -16.14
C LYS A 13 -9.35 17.60 -15.44
N ASP A 14 -8.78 16.60 -16.11
CA ASP A 14 -8.55 15.27 -15.54
C ASP A 14 -7.58 15.35 -14.35
N ILE A 15 -6.57 16.22 -14.43
CA ILE A 15 -5.63 16.46 -13.33
C ILE A 15 -6.35 17.06 -12.11
N GLN A 16 -7.29 17.99 -12.31
CA GLN A 16 -8.09 18.54 -11.22
C GLN A 16 -9.03 17.50 -10.61
N GLU A 17 -9.68 16.68 -11.43
CA GLU A 17 -10.57 15.61 -10.95
C GLU A 17 -9.79 14.57 -10.13
N ILE A 18 -8.59 14.20 -10.57
CA ILE A 18 -7.70 13.29 -9.82
C ILE A 18 -7.27 13.92 -8.48
N LYS A 19 -6.91 15.21 -8.47
CA LYS A 19 -6.55 15.91 -7.22
C LYS A 19 -7.72 15.97 -6.24
N ALA A 20 -8.93 16.24 -6.72
CA ALA A 20 -10.13 16.23 -5.90
C ALA A 20 -10.42 14.83 -5.33
N ALA A 21 -10.29 13.77 -6.16
CA ALA A 21 -10.44 12.39 -5.72
C ALA A 21 -9.39 12.01 -4.66
N LEU A 22 -8.14 12.46 -4.80
CA LEU A 22 -7.09 12.25 -3.81
C LEU A 22 -7.41 12.94 -2.48
N GLN A 23 -7.93 14.17 -2.51
CA GLN A 23 -8.37 14.87 -1.30
C GLN A 23 -9.51 14.13 -0.58
N ILE A 24 -10.46 13.58 -1.32
CA ILE A 24 -11.54 12.76 -0.74
C ILE A 24 -10.98 11.48 -0.10
N ILE A 25 -9.98 10.86 -0.73
CA ILE A 25 -9.30 9.68 -0.17
C ILE A 25 -8.57 10.05 1.13
N GLU A 26 -7.87 11.19 1.16
CA GLU A 26 -7.19 11.67 2.37
C GLU A 26 -8.18 11.93 3.51
N GLN A 27 -9.33 12.57 3.23
CA GLN A 27 -10.37 12.82 4.23
C GLN A 27 -11.05 11.54 4.75
N LYS A 28 -11.22 10.52 3.90
CA LYS A 28 -11.80 9.23 4.32
C LYS A 28 -10.82 8.31 5.03
N GLN A 29 -9.54 8.70 5.08
CA GLN A 29 -8.46 7.91 5.67
C GLN A 29 -8.09 8.42 7.07
N ASP A 30 -9.10 8.83 7.85
CA ASP A 30 -9.02 9.38 9.20
C ASP A 30 -8.36 8.48 10.27
N LEU A 31 -7.92 7.26 9.90
CA LEU A 31 -7.31 6.29 10.82
C LEU A 31 -5.79 6.11 10.63
N ARG A 32 -5.16 6.84 9.72
CA ARG A 32 -3.70 6.78 9.59
C ARG A 32 -3.06 7.81 10.49
N ILE A 33 -2.31 7.34 11.49
CA ILE A 33 -1.24 8.10 12.13
C ILE A 33 -0.50 8.81 10.99
N ALA A 34 -0.66 10.13 10.91
CA ALA A 34 -0.12 10.92 9.80
C ALA A 34 1.39 11.01 9.99
N LEU A 35 2.09 9.97 9.55
CA LEU A 35 3.55 9.88 9.64
C LEU A 35 4.14 11.07 8.89
N THR A 36 4.92 11.88 9.59
CA THR A 36 5.67 13.00 9.02
C THR A 36 6.63 12.50 7.92
N ALA A 37 7.05 13.39 7.02
CA ALA A 37 8.03 13.03 5.98
C ALA A 37 9.34 12.45 6.55
N HIS A 38 9.69 12.82 7.78
CA HIS A 38 10.84 12.28 8.51
C HIS A 38 10.60 10.85 9.01
N GLU A 39 9.44 10.57 9.63
CA GLU A 39 9.07 9.23 10.06
C GLU A 39 8.92 8.27 8.87
N ARG A 40 8.35 8.74 7.76
CA ARG A 40 8.27 7.97 6.51
C ARG A 40 9.63 7.58 5.93
N ARG A 41 10.67 8.41 6.14
CA ARG A 41 12.05 8.11 5.71
C ARG A 41 12.75 7.12 6.63
N LYS A 42 12.39 7.11 7.92
CA LYS A 42 12.90 6.16 8.92
C LYS A 42 12.22 4.80 8.90
N LEU A 43 11.03 4.71 8.29
CA LEU A 43 10.34 3.45 8.06
C LEU A 43 11.16 2.57 7.12
N PHE A 44 11.59 1.42 7.64
CA PHE A 44 12.14 0.34 6.82
C PHE A 44 11.06 -0.14 5.86
N LYS A 45 11.23 0.20 4.59
CA LYS A 45 10.36 -0.30 3.53
C LYS A 45 10.61 -1.80 3.38
N MET A 46 9.54 -2.58 3.32
CA MET A 46 9.66 -3.99 2.97
C MET A 46 10.11 -4.08 1.51
N GLY A 47 11.32 -4.59 1.29
CA GLY A 47 11.78 -4.98 -0.04
C GLY A 47 11.12 -6.28 -0.49
N ASP A 48 11.34 -6.67 -1.75
CA ASP A 48 10.65 -7.82 -2.37
C ASP A 48 10.77 -9.11 -1.55
N LYS A 49 11.94 -9.39 -0.97
CA LYS A 49 12.16 -10.57 -0.12
C LYS A 49 11.37 -10.52 1.18
N SER A 50 11.32 -9.35 1.83
CA SER A 50 10.56 -9.16 3.08
C SER A 50 9.06 -9.23 2.83
N LEU A 51 8.59 -8.71 1.68
CA LEU A 51 7.19 -8.84 1.25
C LEU A 51 6.84 -10.31 1.00
N ALA A 52 7.67 -11.04 0.25
CA ALA A 52 7.45 -12.46 -0.01
C ALA A 52 7.43 -13.31 1.28
N PHE A 53 8.33 -13.00 2.22
CA PHE A 53 8.34 -13.65 3.54
C PHE A 53 7.02 -13.45 4.27
N VAL A 54 6.55 -12.21 4.41
CA VAL A 54 5.30 -11.93 5.14
C VAL A 54 4.08 -12.49 4.40
N ALA A 55 4.05 -12.45 3.08
CA ALA A 55 3.00 -13.11 2.29
C ALA A 55 2.90 -14.60 2.64
N ASN A 56 4.04 -15.29 2.68
CA ASN A 56 4.10 -16.70 3.04
C ASN A 56 3.71 -16.95 4.50
N SER A 57 4.11 -16.07 5.43
CA SER A 57 3.72 -16.17 6.84
C SER A 57 2.22 -15.99 7.04
N VAL A 58 1.58 -15.06 6.32
CA VAL A 58 0.11 -14.88 6.34
C VAL A 58 -0.59 -16.14 5.84
N ASN A 59 -0.13 -16.69 4.71
CA ASN A 59 -0.70 -17.93 4.16
C ASN A 59 -0.54 -19.11 5.13
N ALA A 60 0.65 -19.25 5.75
CA ALA A 60 0.92 -20.30 6.72
C ALA A 60 0.06 -20.16 7.98
N ALA A 61 -0.07 -18.94 8.51
CA ALA A 61 -0.93 -18.63 9.65
C ALA A 61 -2.40 -18.94 9.36
N GLN A 62 -2.89 -18.58 8.16
CA GLN A 62 -4.25 -18.87 7.72
C GLN A 62 -4.52 -20.37 7.63
N SER A 63 -3.56 -21.11 7.09
CA SER A 63 -3.68 -22.56 6.85
C SER A 63 -3.55 -23.37 8.14
N ASN A 64 -2.90 -22.83 9.16
CA ASN A 64 -2.56 -23.54 10.40
C ASN A 64 -2.91 -22.69 11.62
N ARG A 65 -4.17 -22.27 11.77
CA ARG A 65 -4.57 -21.33 12.85
C ARG A 65 -4.28 -21.85 14.25
N GLU A 66 -4.28 -23.17 14.43
CA GLU A 66 -4.05 -23.86 15.70
C GLU A 66 -2.63 -23.74 16.26
N ILE A 67 -1.64 -23.37 15.42
CA ILE A 67 -0.26 -23.16 15.87
C ILE A 67 -0.08 -21.78 16.52
N LEU A 68 -1.06 -20.89 16.35
CA LEU A 68 -1.00 -19.53 16.87
C LEU A 68 -1.48 -19.52 18.33
N PRO A 69 -0.90 -18.65 19.17
CA PRO A 69 -1.40 -18.44 20.51
C PRO A 69 -2.89 -18.07 20.50
N PRO A 70 -3.71 -18.54 21.46
CA PRO A 70 -5.14 -18.21 21.52
C PRO A 70 -5.43 -16.70 21.62
N SER A 71 -4.47 -15.92 22.09
CA SER A 71 -4.56 -14.46 22.19
C SER A 71 -4.19 -13.73 20.88
N PHE A 72 -3.78 -14.44 19.84
CA PHE A 72 -3.35 -13.83 18.58
C PHE A 72 -4.57 -13.59 17.67
N ASP A 73 -4.83 -12.33 17.36
CA ASP A 73 -5.89 -11.95 16.41
C ASP A 73 -5.41 -12.12 14.97
N ILE A 74 -5.67 -13.32 14.43
CA ILE A 74 -5.30 -13.65 13.06
C ILE A 74 -6.10 -12.84 12.02
N GLU A 75 -7.36 -12.52 12.31
CA GLU A 75 -8.22 -11.80 11.37
C GLU A 75 -7.76 -10.35 11.21
N GLU A 76 -7.42 -9.70 12.33
CA GLU A 76 -6.82 -8.36 12.31
C GLU A 76 -5.49 -8.37 11.55
N PHE A 77 -4.64 -9.37 11.77
CA PHE A 77 -3.36 -9.50 11.07
C PHE A 77 -3.52 -9.61 9.55
N ILE A 78 -4.46 -10.46 9.10
CA ILE A 78 -4.79 -10.64 7.67
C ILE A 78 -5.31 -9.33 7.08
N GLN A 79 -6.28 -8.69 7.75
CA GLN A 79 -6.88 -7.43 7.30
C GLN A 79 -5.83 -6.31 7.19
N ASN A 80 -4.93 -6.21 8.17
CA ASN A 80 -3.85 -5.24 8.19
C ASN A 80 -2.85 -5.50 7.03
N TYR A 81 -2.49 -6.75 6.78
CA TYR A 81 -1.61 -7.12 5.66
C TYR A 81 -2.22 -6.76 4.31
N HIS A 82 -3.50 -7.04 4.08
CA HIS A 82 -4.18 -6.71 2.82
C HIS A 82 -4.30 -5.19 2.61
N THR A 83 -4.71 -4.46 3.65
CA THR A 83 -4.84 -2.99 3.60
C THR A 83 -3.49 -2.33 3.31
N SER A 84 -2.42 -2.80 3.95
CA SER A 84 -1.05 -2.30 3.75
C SER A 84 -0.56 -2.54 2.32
N ASN A 85 -0.69 -3.77 1.79
CA ASN A 85 -0.27 -4.10 0.42
C ASN A 85 -1.02 -3.32 -0.65
N HIS A 86 -2.34 -3.21 -0.52
CA HIS A 86 -3.17 -2.46 -1.46
C HIS A 86 -2.75 -0.99 -1.52
N THR A 87 -2.46 -0.41 -0.36
CA THR A 87 -2.07 0.99 -0.26
C THR A 87 -0.66 1.22 -0.79
N GLN A 88 0.30 0.34 -0.49
CA GLN A 88 1.67 0.45 -0.97
C GLN A 88 1.75 0.37 -2.50
N ARG A 89 1.01 -0.56 -3.13
CA ARG A 89 0.93 -0.66 -4.59
C ARG A 89 0.36 0.60 -5.24
N LYS A 90 -0.71 1.16 -4.69
CA LYS A 90 -1.30 2.41 -5.20
C LYS A 90 -0.36 3.61 -5.08
N LEU A 91 0.37 3.74 -3.96
CA LEU A 91 1.33 4.83 -3.77
C LEU A 91 2.49 4.77 -4.78
N ILE A 92 2.98 3.56 -5.08
CA ILE A 92 4.02 3.36 -6.09
C ILE A 92 3.51 3.74 -7.49
N LEU A 93 2.28 3.36 -7.83
CA LEU A 93 1.67 3.69 -9.13
C LEU A 93 1.46 5.19 -9.30
N VAL A 94 0.96 5.89 -8.27
CA VAL A 94 0.78 7.35 -8.31
C VAL A 94 2.12 8.07 -8.43
N ASN A 95 3.14 7.64 -7.68
CA ASN A 95 4.48 8.26 -7.75
C ASN A 95 5.12 8.06 -9.15
N LYS A 96 4.97 6.87 -9.73
CA LYS A 96 5.48 6.56 -11.08
C LYS A 96 4.72 7.27 -12.20
N SER A 97 3.45 7.63 -11.99
CA SER A 97 2.63 8.38 -12.98
C SER A 97 2.83 9.90 -12.92
N LEU A 98 3.50 10.42 -11.87
CA LEU A 98 3.76 11.84 -11.66
C LEU A 98 5.22 12.23 -11.94
N SER A 99 6.04 11.27 -12.38
CA SER A 99 7.44 11.46 -12.82
C SER A 99 7.53 11.31 -14.33
#